data_AF-A0A182II95-F1
#
_entry.id   AF-A0A182II95-F1
#
_cell.length_a   1.000
_cell.length_b   1.000
_cell.length_c   1.000
_cell.angle_alpha   90.00
_cell.angle_beta   90.00
_cell.angle_gamma   90.00
#
_symmetry.space_group_name_H-M   'P 1'
#
loop_
_entity.id
_entity.type
_entity.pdbx_description
1 polymer ?
#
loop_
_entity_poly.entity_id
_entity_poly.type
_entity_poly.pdbx_seq_one_letter_code
_entity_poly.pdbx_strand_id
1 'polypeptide(L)'
;MASPFDSINSEAYKAYVFWSAVLVAKMLLMALLTAIQRFKNKAFASPEDTRVISKKLVPKYDDPDVERVRRAHQNDLENILPFFVIGFLYLLTNPAPWLAINLYRLVAASRILHTIVYAVVVIPQPARFLAFVGAMMPTAYMTLQTILYFML
;
A
#
# COMPACT_ATOMS: atom_id res chain seq x y z
N MET A 1 -23.74 -26.32 -10.55
CA MET A 1 -22.63 -26.25 -9.57
C MET A 1 -22.71 -24.90 -8.91
N ALA A 2 -22.69 -24.83 -7.57
CA ALA A 2 -22.57 -23.55 -6.88
C ALA A 2 -21.20 -22.93 -7.23
N SER A 3 -21.18 -21.64 -7.51
CA SER A 3 -19.94 -20.91 -7.76
C SER A 3 -19.18 -20.80 -6.43
N PRO A 4 -17.83 -20.91 -6.41
CA PRO A 4 -17.05 -20.64 -5.20
C PRO A 4 -17.24 -19.21 -4.66
N PHE A 5 -17.79 -18.30 -5.47
CA PHE A 5 -18.14 -16.95 -5.07
C PHE A 5 -19.45 -16.86 -4.28
N ASP A 6 -20.34 -17.86 -4.39
CA ASP A 6 -21.65 -17.86 -3.73
C ASP A 6 -21.52 -18.05 -2.21
N SER A 7 -20.42 -18.65 -1.75
CA SER A 7 -20.12 -18.87 -0.32
C SER A 7 -19.39 -17.71 0.35
N ILE A 8 -19.06 -16.63 -0.37
CA ILE A 8 -18.34 -15.50 0.22
C ILE A 8 -19.26 -14.74 1.17
N ASN A 9 -18.80 -14.54 2.41
CA ASN A 9 -19.52 -13.71 3.36
C ASN A 9 -19.59 -12.24 2.89
N SER A 10 -20.81 -11.70 2.80
CA SER A 10 -21.05 -10.35 2.27
C SER A 10 -20.41 -9.23 3.10
N GLU A 11 -20.28 -9.38 4.41
CA GLU A 11 -19.68 -8.36 5.28
C GLU A 11 -18.16 -8.31 5.12
N ALA A 12 -17.52 -9.48 5.11
CA ALA A 12 -16.08 -9.59 4.86
C ALA A 12 -15.73 -9.06 3.46
N TYR A 13 -16.54 -9.39 2.46
CA TYR A 13 -16.37 -8.88 1.09
C TYR A 13 -16.47 -7.35 1.02
N LYS A 14 -17.52 -6.75 1.61
CA LYS A 14 -17.68 -5.29 1.65
C LYS A 14 -16.49 -4.60 2.33
N ALA A 15 -15.98 -5.17 3.42
CA ALA A 15 -14.81 -4.64 4.10
C ALA A 15 -13.54 -4.74 3.25
N TYR A 16 -13.32 -5.88 2.58
CA TYR A 16 -12.20 -6.06 1.65
C TYR A 16 -12.23 -5.00 0.55
N VAL A 17 -13.39 -4.83 -0.12
CA VAL A 17 -13.56 -3.85 -1.21
C VAL A 17 -13.32 -2.43 -0.71
N PHE A 18 -13.91 -2.05 0.43
CA PHE A 18 -13.75 -0.72 0.99
C PHE A 18 -12.28 -0.40 1.32
N TRP A 19 -11.61 -1.28 2.07
CA TRP A 19 -10.21 -1.03 2.46
C TRP A 19 -9.26 -1.10 1.27
N SER A 20 -9.54 -1.96 0.29
CA SER A 20 -8.76 -2.00 -0.95
C SER A 20 -8.90 -0.69 -1.73
N ALA A 21 -10.12 -0.16 -1.87
CA ALA A 21 -10.35 1.13 -2.53
C ALA A 21 -9.65 2.29 -1.81
N VAL A 22 -9.68 2.32 -0.47
CA VAL A 22 -8.95 3.31 0.34
C VAL A 22 -7.44 3.23 0.10
N LEU A 23 -6.87 2.01 0.07
CA LEU A 23 -5.45 1.82 -0.18
C LEU A 23 -5.05 2.20 -1.61
N VAL A 24 -5.89 1.90 -2.61
CA VAL A 24 -5.69 2.36 -3.99
C VAL A 24 -5.68 3.89 -4.05
N ALA A 25 -6.68 4.55 -3.46
CA ALA A 25 -6.73 6.01 -3.40
C ALA A 25 -5.47 6.59 -2.77
N LYS A 26 -4.99 5.99 -1.67
CA LYS A 26 -3.74 6.38 -1.01
C LYS A 26 -2.51 6.19 -1.90
N MET A 27 -2.41 5.11 -2.67
CA MET A 27 -1.29 4.93 -3.63
C MET A 27 -1.34 5.97 -4.76
N LEU A 28 -2.52 6.33 -5.25
CA LEU A 28 -2.67 7.42 -6.22
C LEU A 28 -2.20 8.77 -5.64
N LEU A 29 -2.54 9.05 -4.38
CA LEU A 29 -2.05 10.24 -3.68
C LEU A 29 -0.52 10.26 -3.52
N MET A 30 0.14 9.10 -3.40
CA MET A 30 1.60 9.03 -3.34
C MET A 30 2.27 9.47 -4.65
N ALA A 31 1.65 9.21 -5.80
CA ALA A 31 2.13 9.72 -7.08
C ALA A 31 2.06 11.25 -7.12
N LEU A 32 0.96 11.84 -6.65
CA LEU A 32 0.80 13.30 -6.55
C LEU A 32 1.80 13.92 -5.57
N LEU A 33 2.01 13.31 -4.41
CA LEU A 33 2.99 13.79 -3.43
C LEU A 33 4.41 13.79 -4.00
N THR A 34 4.76 12.77 -4.78
CA THR A 34 6.04 12.71 -5.49
C THR A 34 6.17 13.89 -6.46
N ALA A 35 5.13 14.15 -7.26
CA ALA A 35 5.13 15.26 -8.20
C ALA A 35 5.29 16.62 -7.48
N ILE A 36 4.52 16.86 -6.41
CA ILE A 36 4.64 18.07 -5.58
C ILE A 36 6.08 18.27 -5.11
N GLN A 37 6.73 17.20 -4.62
CA GLN A 37 8.10 17.29 -4.13
C GLN A 37 9.10 17.59 -5.26
N ARG A 38 8.89 17.03 -6.46
CA ARG A 38 9.72 17.34 -7.64
C ARG A 38 9.59 18.82 -8.04
N PHE A 39 8.37 19.35 -8.07
CA PHE A 39 8.15 20.76 -8.38
C PHE A 39 8.74 21.69 -7.31
N LYS A 40 8.53 21.38 -6.03
CA LYS A 40 9.06 22.17 -4.90
C LYS A 40 10.59 22.24 -4.91
N ASN A 41 11.26 21.11 -5.13
CA ASN A 41 12.72 21.03 -5.10
C ASN A 41 13.38 21.24 -6.48
N LYS A 42 12.60 21.50 -7.53
CA LYS A 42 13.04 21.56 -8.94
C LYS A 42 13.87 20.33 -9.34
N ALA A 43 13.47 19.16 -8.83
CA ALA A 43 14.18 17.90 -8.99
C ALA A 43 13.43 16.99 -9.96
N PHE A 44 13.53 17.31 -11.25
CA PHE A 44 12.88 16.54 -12.31
C PHE A 44 13.84 15.46 -12.84
N ALA A 45 13.28 14.28 -13.13
CA ALA A 45 14.04 13.15 -13.63
C ALA A 45 14.27 13.23 -15.14
N SER A 46 13.31 13.78 -15.88
CA SER A 46 13.39 13.79 -17.34
C SER A 46 13.99 15.08 -17.90
N PRO A 47 14.88 15.01 -18.91
CA PRO A 47 15.45 16.19 -19.55
C PRO A 47 14.41 17.09 -20.23
N GLU A 48 13.29 16.55 -20.72
CA GLU A 48 12.21 17.36 -21.28
C GLU A 48 11.57 18.27 -20.21
N ASP A 49 11.25 17.73 -19.04
CA ASP A 49 10.63 18.47 -17.93
C ASP A 49 11.55 19.59 -17.43
N THR A 50 12.85 19.31 -17.34
CA THR A 50 13.83 20.31 -16.90
C THR A 50 13.91 21.47 -17.88
N ARG A 51 13.95 21.18 -19.18
CA ARG A 51 14.04 22.19 -20.26
C ARG A 51 12.78 23.06 -20.36
N VAL A 52 11.59 22.49 -20.09
CA VAL A 52 10.32 23.24 -20.06
C VAL A 52 10.34 24.30 -18.94
N ILE A 53 10.91 23.96 -17.78
CA ILE A 53 10.94 24.87 -16.62
C ILE A 53 12.11 25.86 -16.71
N SER A 54 13.29 25.41 -17.12
CA SER A 54 14.45 26.27 -17.34
C SER A 54 15.53 25.56 -18.15
N LYS A 55 16.05 26.24 -19.18
CA LYS A 55 17.18 25.73 -20.01
C LYS A 55 18.46 25.43 -19.21
N LYS A 56 18.59 25.98 -17.99
CA LYS A 56 19.75 25.74 -17.10
C LYS A 56 19.55 24.58 -16.14
N LEU A 57 18.33 24.04 -16.04
CA LEU A 57 18.02 22.96 -15.12
C LEU A 57 18.45 21.62 -15.72
N VAL A 58 19.21 20.84 -14.96
CA VAL A 58 19.69 19.51 -15.33
C VAL A 58 18.88 18.47 -14.57
N PRO A 59 18.62 17.28 -15.15
CA PRO A 59 17.96 16.19 -14.45
C PRO A 59 18.62 15.88 -13.10
N LYS A 60 17.79 15.71 -12.07
CA LYS A 60 18.22 15.40 -10.71
C LYS A 60 17.45 14.19 -10.20
N TYR A 61 18.18 13.14 -9.83
CA TYR A 61 17.64 11.84 -9.43
C TYR A 61 17.84 11.53 -7.94
N ASP A 62 18.67 12.30 -7.24
CA ASP A 62 19.15 12.01 -5.89
C ASP A 62 18.56 12.96 -4.85
N ASP A 63 17.50 13.68 -5.18
CA ASP A 63 16.89 14.63 -4.26
C ASP A 63 16.31 13.90 -3.03
N PRO A 64 16.82 14.18 -1.81
CA PRO A 64 16.51 13.36 -0.63
C PRO A 64 15.01 13.28 -0.30
N ASP A 65 14.26 14.35 -0.53
CA ASP A 65 12.84 14.40 -0.24
C ASP A 65 12.03 13.66 -1.31
N VAL A 66 12.39 13.82 -2.59
CA VAL A 66 11.75 13.06 -3.69
C VAL A 66 11.99 11.57 -3.50
N GLU A 67 13.22 11.16 -3.23
CA GLU A 67 13.57 9.75 -3.03
C GLU A 67 12.98 9.15 -1.75
N ARG A 68 12.69 9.97 -0.73
CA ARG A 68 11.94 9.53 0.44
C ARG A 68 10.50 9.17 0.08
N VAL A 69 9.79 10.04 -0.64
CA VAL A 69 8.41 9.76 -1.08
C VAL A 69 8.38 8.57 -2.04
N ARG A 70 9.35 8.48 -2.97
CA ARG A 70 9.46 7.34 -3.89
C ARG A 70 9.68 6.02 -3.17
N ARG A 71 10.57 5.96 -2.18
CA ARG A 71 10.76 4.74 -1.36
C ARG A 71 9.51 4.38 -0.57
N ALA A 72 8.78 5.38 -0.05
CA ALA A 72 7.51 5.13 0.63
C ALA A 72 6.46 4.52 -0.32
N HIS A 73 6.37 5.05 -1.55
CA HIS A 73 5.47 4.53 -2.58
C HIS A 73 5.90 3.15 -3.08
N GLN A 74 7.20 2.90 -3.25
CA GLN A 74 7.71 1.57 -3.58
C GLN A 74 7.34 0.55 -2.50
N ASN A 75 7.50 0.90 -1.23
CA ASN A 75 7.10 0.03 -0.14
C ASN A 75 5.58 -0.24 -0.15
N ASP A 76 4.76 0.73 -0.57
CA ASP A 76 3.33 0.50 -0.82
C ASP A 76 3.09 -0.54 -1.91
N LEU A 77 3.78 -0.43 -3.05
CA LEU A 77 3.68 -1.43 -4.13
C LEU A 77 4.06 -2.83 -3.63
N GLU A 78 5.15 -2.93 -2.87
CA GLU A 78 5.67 -4.21 -2.35
C GLU A 78 4.76 -4.87 -1.29
N ASN A 79 3.89 -4.12 -0.61
CA ASN A 79 3.08 -4.64 0.50
C ASN A 79 1.57 -4.64 0.21
N ILE A 80 1.06 -3.57 -0.42
CA ILE A 80 -0.37 -3.41 -0.70
C ILE A 80 -0.78 -4.32 -1.86
N LEU A 81 0.06 -4.50 -2.89
CA LEU A 81 -0.29 -5.39 -4.00
C LEU A 81 -0.42 -6.86 -3.56
N PRO A 82 0.50 -7.44 -2.77
CA PRO A 82 0.28 -8.75 -2.16
C PRO A 82 -0.98 -8.82 -1.31
N PHE A 83 -1.28 -7.77 -0.53
CA PHE A 83 -2.51 -7.68 0.25
C PHE A 83 -3.77 -7.74 -0.61
N PHE A 84 -3.82 -7.04 -1.76
CA PHE A 84 -4.97 -7.11 -2.66
C PHE A 84 -5.21 -8.54 -3.14
N VAL A 85 -4.15 -9.23 -3.54
CA VAL A 85 -4.24 -10.61 -4.01
C VAL A 85 -4.68 -11.54 -2.88
N ILE A 86 -3.93 -11.57 -1.77
CA ILE A 86 -4.22 -12.54 -0.72
C ILE A 86 -5.48 -12.21 0.08
N GLY A 87 -5.82 -10.93 0.23
CA GLY A 87 -7.05 -10.52 0.88
C GLY A 87 -8.29 -11.02 0.13
N PHE A 88 -8.24 -11.05 -1.20
CA PHE A 88 -9.29 -11.64 -2.02
C PHE A 88 -9.30 -13.16 -1.91
N LEU A 89 -8.14 -13.82 -2.07
CA LEU A 89 -8.06 -15.29 -1.98
C LEU A 89 -8.52 -15.81 -0.61
N TYR A 90 -8.24 -15.07 0.46
CA TYR A 90 -8.70 -15.38 1.80
C TYR A 90 -10.22 -15.32 1.94
N LEU A 91 -10.95 -14.52 1.15
CA LEU A 91 -12.42 -14.58 1.15
C LEU A 91 -12.96 -15.92 0.64
N LEU A 92 -12.21 -16.59 -0.23
CA LEU A 92 -12.61 -17.88 -0.81
C LEU A 92 -12.52 -19.03 0.19
N THR A 93 -11.85 -18.83 1.33
CA THR A 93 -11.79 -19.82 2.42
C THR A 93 -12.98 -19.72 3.38
N ASN A 94 -13.96 -18.84 3.07
CA ASN A 94 -15.11 -18.51 3.92
C ASN A 94 -14.72 -18.21 5.39
N PRO A 95 -13.85 -17.21 5.62
CA PRO A 95 -13.32 -16.92 6.94
C PRO A 95 -14.39 -16.33 7.86
N ALA A 96 -14.16 -16.43 9.17
CA ALA A 96 -15.00 -15.75 10.15
C ALA A 96 -15.04 -14.22 9.85
N PRO A 97 -16.22 -13.61 9.63
CA PRO A 97 -16.30 -12.24 9.12
C PRO A 97 -15.62 -11.22 10.04
N TRP A 98 -15.83 -11.37 11.34
CA TRP A 98 -15.20 -10.52 12.35
C TRP A 98 -13.67 -10.53 12.25
N LEU A 99 -13.06 -11.69 12.02
CA LEU A 99 -11.61 -11.80 11.90
C LEU A 99 -11.12 -11.14 10.60
N ALA A 100 -11.73 -11.48 9.47
CA ALA A 100 -11.37 -10.93 8.17
C ALA A 100 -11.44 -9.39 8.15
N ILE A 101 -12.55 -8.83 8.67
CA ILE A 101 -12.75 -7.38 8.75
C ILE A 101 -11.63 -6.70 9.55
N ASN A 102 -11.25 -7.27 10.70
CA ASN A 102 -10.20 -6.69 11.53
C ASN A 102 -8.80 -6.84 10.91
N LEU A 103 -8.52 -7.93 10.20
CA LEU A 103 -7.28 -8.08 9.43
C LEU A 103 -7.16 -7.00 8.35
N TYR A 104 -8.21 -6.78 7.56
CA TYR A 104 -8.22 -5.74 6.52
C TYR A 104 -8.04 -4.33 7.09
N ARG A 105 -8.73 -4.02 8.21
CA ARG A 105 -8.58 -2.76 8.95
C ARG A 105 -7.15 -2.56 9.42
N LEU A 106 -6.56 -3.59 10.02
CA LEU A 106 -5.21 -3.53 10.57
C LEU A 106 -4.19 -3.28 9.45
N VAL A 107 -4.28 -4.00 8.33
CA VAL A 107 -3.41 -3.75 7.16
C VAL A 107 -3.57 -2.31 6.70
N ALA A 108 -4.79 -1.86 6.42
CA ALA A 108 -5.02 -0.52 5.90
C ALA A 108 -4.50 0.58 6.85
N ALA A 109 -4.82 0.48 8.14
CA ALA A 109 -4.35 1.43 9.15
C ALA A 109 -2.82 1.45 9.25
N SER A 110 -2.18 0.27 9.30
CA SER A 110 -0.73 0.14 9.33
C SER A 110 -0.06 0.72 8.08
N ARG A 111 -0.62 0.50 6.89
CA ARG A 111 -0.09 1.05 5.64
C ARG A 111 -0.27 2.57 5.53
N ILE A 112 -1.37 3.11 6.01
CA ILE A 112 -1.58 4.57 6.07
C ILE A 112 -0.60 5.19 7.06
N LEU A 113 -0.48 4.62 8.26
CA LEU A 113 0.45 5.08 9.29
C LEU A 113 1.89 5.04 8.78
N HIS A 114 2.31 3.96 8.12
CA HIS A 114 3.65 3.82 7.54
C HIS A 114 3.98 5.00 6.62
N THR A 115 3.07 5.38 5.74
CA THR A 115 3.28 6.54 4.84
C THR A 115 3.33 7.84 5.59
N ILE A 116 2.46 8.05 6.58
CA ILE A 116 2.49 9.28 7.40
C ILE A 116 3.85 9.41 8.09
N VAL A 117 4.30 8.37 8.80
CA VAL A 117 5.55 8.41 9.59
C VAL A 117 6.83 8.37 8.76
N TYR A 118 6.71 8.04 7.46
CA TYR A 118 7.86 7.96 6.57
C TYR A 118 7.98 9.12 5.59
N ALA A 119 6.88 9.52 4.96
CA ALA A 119 6.87 10.50 3.87
C ALA A 119 6.35 11.89 4.29
N VAL A 120 5.45 11.97 5.28
CA VAL A 120 4.80 13.24 5.67
C VAL A 120 5.44 13.83 6.92
N VAL A 121 5.46 13.06 8.01
CA VAL A 121 6.09 13.42 9.29
C VAL A 121 7.23 12.45 9.50
N VAL A 122 8.47 12.92 9.40
CA VAL A 122 9.65 12.05 9.54
C VAL A 122 9.84 11.70 11.01
N ILE A 123 9.28 10.56 11.41
CA ILE A 123 9.45 10.04 12.77
C ILE A 123 10.67 9.10 12.79
N PRO A 124 11.57 9.21 13.79
CA PRO A 124 12.66 8.27 13.94
C PRO A 124 12.14 6.83 14.09
N GLN A 125 13.04 5.85 13.88
CA GLN A 125 12.72 4.46 14.25
C GLN A 125 12.32 4.42 15.74
N PRO A 126 11.38 3.56 16.16
CA PRO A 126 10.90 2.33 15.50
C PRO A 126 9.54 2.44 14.78
N ALA A 127 8.95 3.65 14.65
CA ALA A 127 7.58 3.82 14.15
C ALA A 127 7.33 3.15 12.78
N ARG A 128 8.30 3.27 11.86
CA ARG A 128 8.24 2.63 10.53
C ARG A 128 8.22 1.11 10.60
N PHE A 129 9.05 0.53 11.46
CA PHE A 129 9.14 -0.92 11.63
C PHE A 129 7.86 -1.48 12.22
N LEU A 130 7.29 -0.82 13.24
CA LEU A 130 6.04 -1.24 13.86
C LEU A 130 4.88 -1.18 12.85
N ALA A 131 4.80 -0.12 12.05
CA ALA A 131 3.79 -0.01 10.99
C ALA A 131 3.97 -1.06 9.89
N PHE A 132 5.21 -1.43 9.55
CA PHE A 132 5.50 -2.51 8.61
C PHE A 132 5.04 -3.87 9.14
N VAL A 133 5.42 -4.22 10.37
CA VAL A 133 5.03 -5.48 11.01
C VAL A 133 3.51 -5.59 11.15
N GLY A 134 2.83 -4.49 11.49
CA GLY A 134 1.37 -4.44 11.60
C GLY A 134 0.62 -4.80 10.30
N ALA A 135 1.20 -4.54 9.13
CA ALA A 135 0.63 -4.97 7.85
C ALA A 135 1.14 -6.35 7.39
N MET A 136 2.39 -6.68 7.67
CA MET A 136 3.01 -7.95 7.26
C MET A 136 2.38 -9.14 7.98
N MET A 137 2.14 -9.03 9.29
CA MET A 137 1.59 -10.11 10.10
C MET A 137 0.20 -10.59 9.63
N PRO A 138 -0.80 -9.71 9.44
CA PRO A 138 -2.09 -10.10 8.87
C PRO A 138 -1.98 -10.69 7.46
N THR A 139 -1.11 -10.13 6.63
CA THR A 139 -0.91 -10.59 5.25
C THR A 139 -0.34 -12.00 5.25
N ALA A 140 0.69 -12.27 6.04
CA ALA A 140 1.28 -13.60 6.19
C ALA A 140 0.27 -14.61 6.76
N TYR A 141 -0.54 -14.21 7.76
CA TYR A 141 -1.60 -15.05 8.29
C TYR A 141 -2.61 -15.46 7.20
N MET A 142 -3.13 -14.50 6.43
CA MET A 142 -4.05 -14.79 5.32
C MET A 142 -3.40 -15.69 4.26
N THR A 143 -2.12 -15.48 3.97
CA THR A 143 -1.34 -16.34 3.05
C THR A 143 -1.32 -17.79 3.52
N LEU A 144 -0.91 -18.02 4.76
CA LEU A 144 -0.82 -19.36 5.33
C LEU A 144 -2.18 -20.05 5.37
N GLN A 145 -3.23 -19.35 5.82
CA GLN A 145 -4.59 -19.91 5.88
C GLN A 145 -5.11 -20.29 4.49
N THR A 146 -4.89 -19.44 3.49
CA THR A 146 -5.29 -19.72 2.11
C THR A 146 -4.57 -20.94 1.56
N ILE A 147 -3.24 -21.03 1.76
CA ILE A 147 -2.45 -22.19 1.32
C ILE A 147 -2.97 -23.47 1.98
N LEU A 148 -3.15 -23.47 3.31
CA LEU A 148 -3.60 -24.65 4.05
C LEU A 148 -5.00 -25.10 3.63
N TYR A 149 -5.91 -24.15 3.37
CA TYR A 149 -7.29 -24.46 2.98
C TYR A 149 -7.38 -25.14 1.61
N PHE A 150 -6.58 -24.70 0.62
CA PHE A 150 -6.63 -25.25 -0.75
C PHE A 150 -5.67 -26.41 -0.99
N MET A 151 -4.77 -26.69 -0.04
CA MET A 151 -3.85 -27.84 -0.11
C MET A 151 -4.52 -29.14 0.38
N LEU A 152 -5.48 -29.03 1.29
CA LEU A 152 -6.23 -30.15 1.89
C LEU A 152 -7.49 -30.46 1.07
#